data_AF-A0A2N0RIG9-F1
#
_entry.id   AF-A0A2N0RIG9-F1
#
_cell.length_a   1.000
_cell.length_b   1.000
_cell.length_c   1.000
_cell.angle_alpha   90.00
_cell.angle_beta   90.00
_cell.angle_gamma   90.00
#
_symmetry.space_group_name_H-M   'P 1'
#
loop_
_entity.id
_entity.type
_entity.pdbx_description
1 polymer ?
#
loop_
_entity_poly.entity_id
_entity_poly.type
_entity_poly.pdbx_seq_one_letter_code
_entity_poly.pdbx_strand_id
1 'polypeptide(L)'
;MTWRSDIRVVVGLDFGTTYSGFSYYHCEDKDVGCIKVNHEWPENTGLGILKTNTVLQYKDGFEEVELWGHPALCKKPNTKGKDNETRPIELFKLYL
;
A
#
# COMPACT_ATOMS: atom_id res chain seq x y z
N MET A 1 -24.43 -20.07 0.31
CA MET A 1 -23.03 -19.68 0.61
C MET A 1 -23.02 -18.94 1.95
N THR A 2 -22.51 -19.57 3.00
CA THR A 2 -22.61 -19.15 4.41
C THR A 2 -21.58 -18.12 4.84
N TRP A 3 -20.54 -17.86 4.03
CA TRP A 3 -19.50 -16.87 4.35
C TRP A 3 -19.98 -15.43 4.17
N ARG A 4 -20.96 -15.18 3.30
CA ARG A 4 -21.50 -13.84 3.05
C ARG A 4 -22.17 -13.23 4.29
N SER A 5 -22.62 -14.07 5.22
CA SER A 5 -23.20 -13.68 6.51
C SER A 5 -22.16 -13.42 7.62
N ASP A 6 -20.86 -13.65 7.38
CA ASP A 6 -19.77 -13.39 8.34
C ASP A 6 -18.75 -12.38 7.78
N ILE A 7 -19.16 -11.51 6.85
CA ILE A 7 -18.32 -10.41 6.40
C ILE A 7 -18.34 -9.34 7.50
N ARG A 8 -17.18 -9.11 8.13
CA ARG A 8 -17.02 -8.15 9.23
C ARG A 8 -16.49 -6.80 8.76
N VAL A 9 -15.69 -6.81 7.70
CA VAL A 9 -15.06 -5.62 7.14
C VAL A 9 -15.14 -5.68 5.62
N VAL A 10 -15.51 -4.56 5.00
CA VAL A 10 -15.40 -4.34 3.56
C VAL A 10 -14.27 -3.36 3.32
N VAL A 11 -13.38 -3.67 2.39
CA VAL A 11 -12.25 -2.80 2.01
C VAL A 11 -12.42 -2.39 0.55
N GLY A 12 -12.44 -1.08 0.30
CA GLY A 12 -12.37 -0.50 -1.03
C GLY A 12 -10.92 -0.18 -1.38
N LEU A 13 -10.36 -0.83 -2.40
CA LEU A 13 -9.00 -0.60 -2.87
C LEU A 13 -9.01 0.33 -4.09
N ASP A 14 -8.21 1.39 -4.03
CA ASP A 14 -7.89 2.24 -5.17
C ASP A 14 -6.43 2.02 -5.55
N PHE A 15 -6.19 1.28 -6.62
CA PHE A 15 -4.86 0.95 -7.12
C PHE A 15 -4.52 1.77 -8.36
N GLY A 16 -4.01 2.99 -8.16
CA GLY A 16 -3.53 3.85 -9.23
C GLY A 16 -2.11 3.50 -9.67
N THR A 17 -1.65 4.05 -10.79
CA THR A 17 -0.27 3.85 -11.29
C THR A 17 0.78 4.60 -10.48
N THR A 18 0.39 5.69 -9.82
CA THR A 18 1.31 6.56 -9.06
C THR A 18 1.03 6.52 -7.57
N TYR A 19 -0.25 6.46 -7.19
CA TYR A 19 -0.68 6.41 -5.80
C TYR A 19 -1.75 5.33 -5.62
N SER A 20 -1.69 4.66 -4.49
CA SER A 20 -2.66 3.68 -4.03
C SER A 20 -3.21 4.07 -2.68
N GLY A 21 -4.47 3.75 -2.43
CA GLY A 21 -5.13 4.01 -1.17
C GLY A 21 -6.23 3.00 -0.91
N PHE A 22 -6.78 3.03 0.30
CA PHE A 22 -7.93 2.21 0.62
C PHE A 22 -8.86 2.91 1.59
N SER A 23 -10.13 2.52 1.52
CA SER A 23 -11.12 2.79 2.55
C SER A 23 -11.62 1.48 3.14
N TYR A 24 -12.14 1.53 4.34
CA TYR A 24 -12.70 0.37 5.01
C TYR A 24 -13.99 0.74 5.75
N TYR A 25 -14.84 -0.27 5.90
CA TYR A 25 -16.11 -0.18 6.60
C TYR A 25 -16.29 -1.40 7.49
N HIS A 26 -16.60 -1.18 8.77
CA HIS A 26 -16.97 -2.25 9.67
C HIS A 26 -18.47 -2.52 9.54
N CYS A 27 -18.84 -3.74 9.19
CA CYS A 27 -20.24 -4.11 8.96
C CYS A 27 -21.11 -3.99 10.23
N GLU A 28 -20.50 -3.93 11.41
CA GLU A 28 -21.17 -3.73 12.70
C GLU A 28 -21.72 -2.30 12.87
N ASP A 29 -21.14 -1.29 12.22
CA ASP A 29 -21.52 0.12 12.39
C ASP A 29 -22.92 0.42 11.84
N LYS A 30 -23.42 -0.40 10.89
CA LYS A 30 -24.73 -0.31 10.22
C LYS A 30 -25.06 1.06 9.58
N ASP A 31 -24.08 1.95 9.46
CA ASP A 31 -24.20 3.27 8.85
C ASP A 31 -23.08 3.49 7.82
N VAL A 32 -23.46 3.77 6.58
CA VAL A 32 -22.53 4.02 5.47
C VAL A 32 -21.67 5.29 5.72
N GLY A 33 -22.15 6.21 6.56
CA GLY A 33 -21.36 7.36 7.03
C GLY A 33 -20.10 6.97 7.83
N CYS A 34 -19.99 5.73 8.29
CA CYS A 34 -18.85 5.21 9.04
C CYS A 34 -17.72 4.66 8.16
N ILE A 35 -17.78 4.82 6.82
CA ILE A 35 -16.64 4.50 5.95
C ILE A 35 -15.44 5.36 6.34
N LYS A 36 -14.31 4.72 6.64
CA LYS A 36 -13.05 5.38 6.98
C LYS A 36 -12.08 5.28 5.82
N VAL A 37 -11.51 6.41 5.41
CA VAL A 37 -10.38 6.44 4.47
C VAL A 37 -9.09 6.28 5.28
N ASN A 38 -8.22 5.37 4.85
CA ASN A 38 -6.95 5.19 5.52
C ASN A 38 -6.09 6.45 5.36
N HIS A 39 -5.61 6.95 6.49
CA HIS A 39 -4.72 8.10 6.56
C HIS A 39 -3.50 7.83 7.43
N GLU A 40 -3.43 6.63 8.03
CA GLU A 40 -2.29 6.16 8.79
C GLU A 40 -1.38 5.36 7.85
N TRP A 41 -0.22 5.92 7.57
CA TRP A 41 0.81 5.29 6.74
C TRP A 41 2.11 5.15 7.54
N PRO A 42 2.89 4.07 7.35
CA PRO A 42 4.03 3.74 8.22
C PRO A 42 5.11 4.83 8.37
N GLU A 43 5.19 5.76 7.42
CA GLU A 43 6.35 6.67 7.30
C GLU A 43 6.13 8.08 7.85
N ASN A 44 5.10 8.30 8.67
CA ASN A 44 4.91 9.59 9.34
C ASN A 44 4.86 10.77 8.34
N THR A 45 4.41 10.49 7.11
CA THR A 45 4.28 11.47 6.03
C THR A 45 3.07 12.36 6.30
N GLY A 46 3.15 13.22 7.32
CA GLY A 46 2.16 14.25 7.66
C GLY A 46 0.76 13.76 8.05
N LEU A 47 0.10 14.53 8.93
CA LEU A 47 -1.35 14.41 9.09
C LEU A 47 -2.02 14.70 7.73
N GLY A 48 -2.92 13.81 7.28
CA GLY A 48 -3.80 14.07 6.12
C GLY A 48 -3.38 13.45 4.79
N ILE A 49 -2.35 12.61 4.75
CA ILE A 49 -2.05 11.83 3.54
C ILE A 49 -2.99 10.62 3.44
N LEU A 50 -3.82 10.61 2.40
CA LEU A 50 -4.84 9.57 2.17
C LEU A 50 -4.37 8.42 1.26
N LYS A 51 -3.16 8.54 0.68
CA LYS A 51 -2.62 7.57 -0.29
C LYS A 51 -1.11 7.41 -0.12
N THR A 52 -0.59 6.24 -0.44
CA THR A 52 0.85 5.96 -0.55
C THR A 52 1.26 5.79 -2.01
N ASN A 53 2.55 5.86 -2.32
CA ASN A 53 3.06 5.65 -3.67
C ASN A 53 2.79 4.21 -4.16
N THR A 54 2.44 4.04 -5.43
CA THR A 54 2.35 2.70 -6.05
C THR A 54 3.72 2.27 -6.53
N VAL A 55 4.56 1.86 -5.58
CA VAL A 55 5.95 1.51 -5.81
C VAL A 55 6.32 0.26 -5.02
N LEU A 56 7.12 -0.61 -5.62
CA LEU A 56 7.67 -1.81 -4.99
C LEU A 56 9.18 -1.81 -5.13
N GLN A 57 9.87 -2.29 -4.11
CA GLN A 57 11.28 -2.65 -4.20
C GLN A 57 11.43 -4.10 -3.76
N TYR A 58 12.15 -4.88 -4.54
CA TYR A 58 12.34 -6.31 -4.28
C TYR A 58 13.70 -6.56 -3.61
N LYS A 59 13.83 -7.70 -2.95
CA LYS A 59 15.15 -8.23 -2.63
C LYS A 59 15.88 -8.65 -3.90
N ASP A 60 17.19 -8.87 -3.79
CA ASP A 60 17.95 -9.54 -4.84
C ASP A 60 17.27 -10.86 -5.23
N GLY A 61 17.16 -11.09 -6.55
CA GLY A 61 16.47 -12.25 -7.10
C GLY A 61 14.99 -12.01 -7.47
N PHE A 62 14.39 -10.88 -7.08
CA PHE A 62 13.05 -10.45 -7.50
C PHE A 62 11.89 -11.40 -7.10
N GLU A 63 12.10 -12.29 -6.14
CA GLU A 63 11.07 -13.22 -5.65
C GLU A 63 10.24 -12.63 -4.50
N GLU A 64 10.85 -11.79 -3.67
CA GLU A 64 10.22 -11.21 -2.49
C GLU A 64 10.25 -9.67 -2.54
N VAL A 65 9.09 -9.05 -2.27
CA VAL A 65 9.01 -7.61 -2.04
C VAL A 65 9.67 -7.28 -0.70
N GLU A 66 10.66 -6.40 -0.73
CA GLU A 66 11.35 -5.88 0.45
C GLU A 66 10.63 -4.65 1.00
N LEU A 67 10.31 -3.68 0.15
CA LEU A 67 9.66 -2.42 0.50
C LEU A 67 8.52 -2.11 -0.47
N TRP A 68 7.53 -1.38 0.01
CA TRP A 68 6.41 -0.89 -0.80
C TRP A 68 6.03 0.51 -0.36
N GLY A 69 5.42 1.30 -1.24
CA GLY A 69 4.99 2.66 -0.90
C GLY A 69 6.13 3.66 -0.83
N HIS A 70 5.95 4.70 -0.03
CA HIS A 70 6.99 5.71 0.27
C HIS A 70 8.36 5.11 0.69
N PRO A 71 8.44 4.02 1.50
CA PRO A 71 9.72 3.45 1.89
C PRO A 71 10.61 3.03 0.72
N ALA A 72 10.00 2.54 -0.37
CA ALA A 72 10.70 2.11 -1.56
C ALA A 72 11.31 3.30 -2.36
N LEU A 73 10.80 4.52 -2.19
CA LEU A 73 11.33 5.73 -2.82
C LEU A 73 12.44 6.39 -2.00
N CYS A 74 12.37 6.32 -0.67
CA CYS A 74 13.29 7.01 0.23
C CYS A 74 14.56 6.23 0.58
N LYS A 75 14.70 4.98 0.09
CA LYS A 75 15.92 4.18 0.31
C LYS A 75 17.10 4.89 -0.37
N LYS A 76 17.99 5.47 0.45
CA LYS A 76 19.20 6.15 -0.04
C LYS A 76 20.10 5.12 -0.71
N PRO A 77 20.65 5.40 -1.91
CA PRO A 77 21.63 4.52 -2.54
C PRO A 77 22.82 4.35 -1.60
N ASN A 78 23.16 3.10 -1.30
CA ASN A 78 24.25 2.78 -0.39
C ASN A 78 25.58 3.28 -0.96
N THR A 79 26.15 4.34 -0.38
CA THR A 79 27.41 4.95 -0.86
C THR A 79 28.64 4.10 -0.57
N LYS A 80 28.49 2.97 0.14
CA LYS A 80 29.56 2.07 0.56
C LYS A 80 29.29 0.62 0.12
N GLY A 81 29.39 0.38 -1.18
CA GLY A 81 29.96 -0.88 -1.71
C GLY A 81 29.13 -2.16 -1.65
N LYS A 82 27.79 -2.11 -1.64
CA LYS A 82 26.98 -3.28 -1.99
C LYS A 82 26.07 -2.93 -3.17
N ASP A 83 26.48 -3.37 -4.35
CA ASP A 83 25.82 -3.20 -5.66
C ASP A 83 24.53 -4.04 -5.80
N ASN A 84 23.99 -4.51 -4.68
CA ASN A 84 22.91 -5.47 -4.53
C ASN A 84 21.59 -4.77 -4.17
N GLU A 85 21.45 -3.48 -4.53
CA GLU A 85 20.20 -2.75 -4.30
C GLU A 85 19.40 -2.75 -5.60
N THR A 86 18.25 -3.45 -5.57
CA THR A 86 17.33 -3.45 -6.72
C THR A 86 16.70 -2.07 -6.86
N ARG A 87 16.46 -1.66 -8.11
CA ARG A 87 15.74 -0.42 -8.39
C ARG A 87 14.26 -0.58 -8.05
N PRO A 88 13.62 0.46 -7.46
CA PRO A 88 12.18 0.48 -7.29
C PRO A 88 11.46 0.35 -8.63
N ILE A 89 10.33 -0.36 -8.62
CA ILE A 89 9.43 -0.56 -9.75
C ILE A 89 8.23 0.36 -9.56
N GLU A 90 7.99 1.21 -10.56
CA GLU A 90 6.96 2.25 -10.57
C GLU A 90 6.09 2.14 -11.84
N LEU A 91 5.01 2.91 -11.91
CA LEU A 91 4.16 3.06 -13.10
C LEU A 91 3.52 1.76 -13.62
N PHE A 92 3.26 0.81 -12.71
CA PHE A 92 2.57 -0.44 -13.02
C PHE A 92 1.10 -0.40 -12.59
N LYS A 93 0.31 -1.34 -13.10
CA LYS A 93 -1.08 -1.55 -12.70
C LYS A 93 -1.26 -2.94 -12.12
N LEU A 94 -2.16 -3.04 -11.14
CA LEU A 94 -2.63 -4.33 -10.65
C LEU A 94 -3.50 -4.98 -11.73
N TYR A 95 -3.14 -6.20 -12.12
CA TYR A 95 -3.96 -7.06 -12.97
C TYR A 95 -4.77 -7.99 -12.05
N LEU A 96 -6.09 -7.87 -12.09
CA LEU A 96 -7.04 -8.61 -11.25
C LEU A 96 -7.86 -9.61 -12.08
#